data_AF-A0A2A3JWC8-F1
#
_entry.id   AF-A0A2A3JWC8-F1
#
_cell.length_a   1.000
_cell.length_b   1.000
_cell.length_c   1.000
_cell.angle_alpha   90.00
_cell.angle_beta   90.00
_cell.angle_gamma   90.00
#
_symmetry.space_group_name_H-M   'P 1'
#
loop_
_entity.id
_entity.type
_entity.pdbx_description
1 polymer ?
#
loop_
_entity_poly.entity_id
_entity_poly.type
_entity_poly.pdbx_seq_one_letter_code
_entity_poly.pdbx_strand_id
1 'polypeptide(L)' 'SRAPMLGAWPGREGHFIANGGFKIGFGMGPKVAQVMADLLLDGRDAIPEGFRVEDSL' A
#
# COMPACT_ATOMS: atom_id res chain seq x y z
N SER A 1 -10.63 -4.32 8.32
CA SER A 1 -10.51 -2.87 8.07
C SER A 1 -11.02 -2.52 6.67
N ARG A 2 -11.35 -1.26 6.35
CA ARG A 2 -11.55 -0.76 4.97
C ARG A 2 -10.29 -0.11 4.39
N ALA A 3 -9.25 0.05 5.21
CA ALA A 3 -7.96 0.56 4.79
C ALA A 3 -7.33 -0.37 3.74
N PRO A 4 -6.72 0.18 2.68
CA PRO A 4 -5.80 -0.55 1.82
C PRO A 4 -4.65 -1.20 2.59
N MET A 5 -4.19 -2.35 2.09
CA MET A 5 -2.94 -3.01 2.48
C MET A 5 -1.87 -2.66 1.45
N LEU A 6 -0.84 -1.95 1.91
CA LEU A 6 0.25 -1.40 1.11
C LEU A 6 1.58 -1.88 1.68
N GLY A 7 2.54 -2.20 0.81
CA GLY A 7 3.92 -2.48 1.22
C GLY A 7 4.49 -3.76 0.64
N ALA A 8 5.64 -4.19 1.17
CA ALA A 8 6.34 -5.38 0.70
C ALA A 8 5.52 -6.65 0.97
N TRP A 9 5.60 -7.62 0.07
CA TRP A 9 5.01 -8.94 0.28
C TRP A 9 5.95 -9.80 1.16
N PRO A 10 5.52 -10.24 2.35
CA PRO A 10 6.33 -11.11 3.21
C PRO A 10 6.80 -12.39 2.51
N GLY A 11 8.10 -12.64 2.51
CA GLY A 11 8.70 -13.82 1.89
C GLY A 11 8.81 -13.77 0.36
N ARG A 12 8.52 -12.62 -0.26
CA ARG A 12 8.65 -12.45 -1.72
C ARG A 12 9.37 -11.13 -2.04
N GLU A 13 10.69 -11.18 -2.01
CA GLU A 13 11.55 -10.01 -2.25
C GLU A 13 11.22 -9.31 -3.58
N GLY A 14 11.25 -7.98 -3.56
CA GLY A 14 10.93 -7.12 -4.71
C GLY A 14 9.45 -7.11 -5.11
N HIS A 15 8.57 -7.87 -4.45
CA HIS A 15 7.14 -7.86 -4.71
C HIS A 15 6.41 -7.01 -3.68
N PHE A 16 5.42 -6.28 -4.15
CA PHE A 16 4.65 -5.34 -3.33
C PHE A 16 3.17 -5.58 -3.50
N ILE A 17 2.42 -5.26 -2.45
CA ILE A 17 0.97 -5.32 -2.39
C ILE A 17 0.45 -3.88 -2.41
N ALA A 18 -0.53 -3.65 -3.27
CA ALA A 18 -1.38 -2.47 -3.23
C ALA A 18 -2.82 -2.96 -3.41
N ASN A 19 -3.45 -3.35 -2.30
CA ASN A 19 -4.74 -4.05 -2.31
C ASN A 19 -5.73 -3.37 -1.37
N GLY A 20 -7.03 -3.52 -1.63
CA GLY A 20 -8.08 -2.97 -0.79
C GLY A 20 -8.72 -1.71 -1.35
N GLY A 21 -9.33 -0.89 -0.48
CA GLY A 21 -10.13 0.25 -0.88
C GLY A 21 -11.60 -0.08 -1.20
N PHE A 22 -11.95 -1.33 -1.53
CA PHE A 22 -13.34 -1.79 -1.74
C PHE A 22 -14.19 -0.75 -2.52
N LYS A 23 -15.30 -0.27 -1.93
CA LYS A 23 -16.22 0.73 -2.50
C LYS A 23 -15.65 2.15 -2.63
N ILE A 24 -14.49 2.43 -2.02
CA ILE A 24 -13.82 3.74 -2.06
C ILE A 24 -12.55 3.73 -2.93
N GLY A 25 -12.29 2.64 -3.67
CA GLY A 25 -11.08 2.48 -4.47
C GLY A 25 -10.85 3.59 -5.51
N PHE A 26 -11.91 4.13 -6.12
CA PHE A 26 -11.78 5.24 -7.07
C PHE A 26 -11.25 6.53 -6.43
N GLY A 27 -11.72 6.86 -5.23
CA GLY A 27 -11.24 8.05 -4.50
C GLY A 27 -9.85 7.86 -3.90
N MET A 28 -9.55 6.65 -3.43
CA MET A 28 -8.27 6.32 -2.79
C MET A 28 -7.14 6.05 -3.78
N GLY A 29 -7.47 5.53 -4.97
CA GLY A 29 -6.53 5.06 -5.98
C GLY A 29 -5.41 6.04 -6.31
N PRO A 30 -5.69 7.32 -6.62
CA PRO A 30 -4.65 8.30 -6.93
C PRO A 30 -3.62 8.47 -5.80
N LYS A 31 -4.08 8.54 -4.54
CA LYS A 31 -3.16 8.73 -3.41
C LYS A 31 -2.37 7.46 -3.10
N VAL A 32 -3.00 6.29 -3.19
CA VAL A 32 -2.33 4.99 -3.06
C VAL A 32 -1.26 4.84 -4.14
N ALA A 33 -1.57 5.18 -5.39
CA ALA A 33 -0.61 5.11 -6.49
C ALA A 33 0.60 6.00 -6.24
N GLN A 34 0.39 7.23 -5.76
CA GLN A 34 1.50 8.13 -5.41
C GLN A 34 2.39 7.53 -4.31
N VAL A 35 1.79 7.07 -3.19
CA VAL A 35 2.53 6.49 -2.06
C VAL A 35 3.34 5.26 -2.51
N MET A 36 2.75 4.39 -3.32
CA MET A 36 3.47 3.23 -3.85
C MET A 36 4.56 3.62 -4.84
N ALA A 37 4.34 4.61 -5.71
CA ALA A 37 5.37 5.08 -6.64
C ALA A 37 6.59 5.68 -5.90
N ASP A 38 6.35 6.53 -4.89
CA ASP A 38 7.39 7.12 -4.05
C ASP A 38 8.23 6.04 -3.35
N LEU A 39 7.58 4.98 -2.84
CA LEU A 39 8.27 3.86 -2.21
C LEU A 39 9.08 3.04 -3.23
N LEU A 40 8.48 2.70 -4.37
CA LEU A 40 9.07 1.76 -5.35
C LEU A 40 10.21 2.37 -6.17
N LEU A 41 10.09 3.65 -6.52
CA LEU A 41 11.02 4.32 -7.41
C LEU A 41 12.09 5.11 -6.64
N ASP A 42 11.68 5.75 -5.54
CA ASP A 42 12.53 6.68 -4.78
C ASP A 42 12.91 6.17 -3.39
N GLY A 43 12.40 4.99 -2.98
CA GLY A 43 12.64 4.45 -1.64
C GLY A 43 12.03 5.28 -0.50
N ARG A 44 11.11 6.21 -0.82
CA ARG A 44 10.48 7.08 0.19
C ARG A 44 9.24 6.41 0.74
N ASP A 45 9.36 5.81 1.92
CA ASP A 45 8.23 5.22 2.62
C ASP A 45 7.34 6.30 3.24
N ALA A 46 6.15 6.47 2.67
CA ALA A 46 5.08 7.34 3.17
C ALA A 46 3.77 6.55 3.43
N ILE A 47 3.86 5.23 3.62
CA ILE A 47 2.68 4.40 3.90
C ILE A 47 2.12 4.79 5.28
N PRO A 48 0.83 5.18 5.37
CA PRO A 48 0.20 5.50 6.64
C PRO A 48 0.21 4.31 7.61
N GLU A 49 0.28 4.60 8.91
CA GLU A 49 0.04 3.60 9.95
C GLU A 49 -1.36 2.98 9.80
N GLY A 50 -1.48 1.66 9.99
CA GLY A 50 -2.73 0.92 9.81
C GLY A 50 -3.04 0.53 8.35
N PHE A 51 -2.16 0.89 7.41
CA PHE A 51 -2.27 0.52 5.98
C PHE A 51 -1.19 -0.48 5.59
N ARG A 52 -0.31 -0.89 6.51
CA ARG A 52 0.75 -1.82 6.15
C ARG A 52 0.20 -3.23 5.99
N VAL A 53 0.90 -4.05 5.20
CA VAL A 53 0.54 -5.47 5.05
C VAL A 53 0.53 -6.16 6.41
N GLU A 54 1.50 -5.82 7.26
CA GLU A 54 1.65 -6.35 8.62
C GLU A 54 0.46 -6.01 9.54
N ASP A 55 -0.21 -4.88 9.33
CA ASP A 55 -1.39 -4.47 10.12
C ASP A 55 -2.64 -5.33 9.82
N SER A 56 -2.54 -6.24 8.84
CA SER A 56 -3.62 -7.13 8.41
C SER A 56 -3.29 -8.63 8.58
N LEU A 57 -2.18 -8.95 9.25
CA LEU A 57 -1.76 -10.32 9.58
C LEU A 57 -2.34 -10.79 10.92
#